data_AF-A0A0D9WWY5-F1
#
_entry.id   AF-A0A0D9WWY5-F1
#
_cell.length_a   1.000
_cell.length_b   1.000
_cell.length_c   1.000
_cell.angle_alpha   90.00
_cell.angle_beta   90.00
_cell.angle_gamma   90.00
#
_symmetry.space_group_name_H-M   'P 1'
#
loop_
_entity.id
_entity.type
_entity.pdbx_description
1 polymer ?
#
loop_
_entity_poly.entity_id
_entity_poly.type
_entity_poly.pdbx_seq_one_letter_code
_entity_poly.pdbx_strand_id
1 'polypeptide(L)' 'MSMLKGAEFEICFVKRLLKWAPVLKTITLNFDPSVTVSEEVCEELLSLASPGICMEIYLRRDGAKIMGDQ' A
#
# COMPACT_ATOMS: atom_id res chain seq x y z
N MET A 1 -13.05 -7.38 6.63
CA MET A 1 -12.53 -8.13 5.46
C MET A 1 -11.61 -7.15 4.78
N SER A 2 -10.30 -7.34 4.86
CA SER A 2 -9.35 -6.37 4.33
C SER A 2 -9.51 -6.28 2.82
N MET A 3 -9.74 -5.05 2.33
CA MET A 3 -10.10 -4.81 0.94
C MET A 3 -8.86 -4.35 0.19
N LEU A 4 -8.36 -5.23 -0.68
CA LEU A 4 -7.33 -4.93 -1.66
C LEU A 4 -7.84 -5.42 -3.01
N LYS A 5 -8.01 -4.51 -3.97
CA LYS A 5 -8.49 -4.86 -5.31
C LYS A 5 -7.63 -4.20 -6.38
N GLY A 6 -7.10 -5.00 -7.30
CA GLY A 6 -6.30 -4.54 -8.44
C GLY A 6 -4.79 -4.48 -8.20
N ALA A 7 -4.29 -5.04 -7.09
CA ALA A 7 -2.86 -5.11 -6.77
C ALA A 7 -2.52 -6.29 -5.83
N GLU A 8 -3.32 -7.35 -5.86
CA GLU A 8 -3.27 -8.47 -4.92
C GLU A 8 -1.92 -9.22 -4.99
N PHE A 9 -1.40 -9.41 -6.20
CA PHE A 9 -0.14 -10.12 -6.43
C PHE A 9 1.08 -9.27 -6.04
N GLU A 10 1.04 -7.98 -6.36
CA GLU A 10 2.06 -7.00 -6.03
C GLU A 10 2.21 -6.89 -4.51
N ILE A 11 1.09 -6.85 -3.77
CA ILE A 11 1.13 -6.84 -2.30
C ILE A 11 1.65 -8.16 -1.74
N CYS A 12 1.26 -9.30 -2.30
CA CYS A 12 1.83 -10.59 -1.88
C CYS A 12 3.36 -10.63 -2.08
N PHE A 13 3.86 -10.04 -3.16
CA PHE A 13 5.28 -9.89 -3.40
C PHE A 13 5.94 -8.98 -2.35
N VAL A 14 5.38 -7.81 -2.05
CA VAL A 14 5.92 -6.89 -1.03
C VAL A 14 5.97 -7.55 0.35
N LYS A 15 4.91 -8.26 0.75
CA LYS A 15 4.88 -9.00 2.02
C LYS A 15 6.00 -10.05 2.11
N ARG A 16 6.31 -10.74 1.01
CA ARG A 16 7.42 -11.70 0.94
C ARG A 16 8.78 -10.98 0.96
N LEU A 17 8.90 -9.87 0.23
CA LEU A 17 10.13 -9.07 0.18
C LEU A 17 10.53 -8.57 1.57
N LEU A 18 9.57 -8.05 2.34
CA LEU A 18 9.80 -7.58 3.72
C LEU A 18 10.32 -8.68 4.64
N LYS A 19 9.85 -9.92 4.45
CA LYS A 19 10.30 -11.08 5.24
C LYS A 19 11.69 -11.57 4.84
N TRP A 20 12.08 -11.40 3.58
CA TRP A 20 13.32 -11.98 3.03
C TRP A 20 14.48 -11.01 2.94
N ALA A 21 14.22 -9.70 2.93
CA ALA A 21 15.24 -8.69 2.72
C ALA A 21 15.34 -7.72 3.92
N PRO A 22 15.79 -8.20 5.10
CA PRO A 22 15.91 -7.37 6.31
C PRO A 22 16.94 -6.23 6.17
N VAL A 23 17.77 -6.26 5.12
CA VAL A 23 18.76 -5.23 4.82
C VAL A 23 18.18 -3.99 4.12
N LEU A 24 16.92 -4.06 3.65
CA LEU A 24 16.27 -2.93 3.00
C LEU A 24 16.02 -1.81 4.01
N LYS A 25 16.63 -0.65 3.81
CA LYS A 25 16.48 0.49 4.72
C LYS A 25 15.22 1.32 4.45
N THR A 26 14.78 1.37 3.19
CA THR A 26 13.66 2.23 2.78
C THR A 26 12.81 1.51 1.74
N ILE A 27 11.49 1.53 1.92
CA ILE A 27 10.51 0.98 0.98
C ILE A 27 9.40 2.01 0.81
N THR A 28 9.16 2.40 -0.44
CA THR A 28 8.08 3.32 -0.79
C THR A 28 7.08 2.59 -1.68
N LEU A 29 5.82 2.54 -1.25
CA LEU A 29 4.73 1.94 -2.01
C LEU A 29 3.85 3.06 -2.58
N ASN A 30 3.75 3.11 -3.91
CA ASN A 30 2.88 4.03 -4.63
C ASN A 30 1.78 3.24 -5.30
N PHE A 31 0.54 3.52 -4.92
CA PHE A 31 -0.62 2.89 -5.53
C PHE A 31 -1.19 3.76 -6.64
N ASP A 32 -1.54 3.12 -7.75
CA ASP A 32 -2.33 3.75 -8.79
C ASP A 32 -3.73 4.11 -8.24
N PRO A 33 -4.35 5.22 -8.67
CA PRO A 33 -5.69 5.59 -8.21
C PRO A 33 -6.78 4.53 -8.43
N SER A 34 -6.59 3.64 -9.42
CA SER A 34 -7.52 2.52 -9.67
C SER A 34 -7.44 1.40 -8.61
N VAL A 35 -6.37 1.36 -7.80
CA VAL A 35 -6.20 0.37 -6.75
C VAL A 35 -6.98 0.78 -5.52
N THR A 36 -7.87 -0.10 -5.07
CA THR A 36 -8.54 0.07 -3.78
C THR A 36 -7.73 -0.63 -2.69
N VAL A 37 -7.33 0.11 -1.66
CA VAL A 37 -6.63 -0.38 -0.46
C VAL A 37 -7.40 0.07 0.77
N SER A 38 -7.69 -0.86 1.68
CA SER A 38 -8.19 -0.54 3.01
C SER A 38 -7.06 -0.19 3.98
N GLU A 39 -7.38 0.61 4.99
CA GLU A 39 -6.45 0.99 6.06
C GLU A 39 -5.83 -0.24 6.75
N GLU A 40 -6.62 -1.29 6.97
CA GLU A 40 -6.18 -2.58 7.55
C GLU A 40 -5.02 -3.22 6.76
N VAL A 41 -5.00 -3.08 5.43
CA VAL A 41 -3.91 -3.61 4.59
C VAL A 41 -2.63 -2.79 4.77
N CYS A 42 -2.77 -1.47 4.89
CA CYS A 42 -1.64 -0.58 5.17
C CYS A 42 -1.02 -0.88 6.54
N GLU A 43 -1.85 -1.05 7.56
CA GLU A 43 -1.39 -1.41 8.91
C GLU A 43 -0.68 -2.76 8.92
N GLU A 44 -1.21 -3.77 8.21
CA GLU A 44 -0.56 -5.07 8.08
C GLU A 44 0.83 -4.93 7.44
N LEU A 45 0.97 -4.15 6.36
CA LEU A 45 2.26 -3.92 5.70
C LEU A 45 3.26 -3.23 6.61
N LEU A 46 2.82 -2.20 7.35
CA LEU A 46 3.66 -1.48 8.31
C LEU A 46 4.10 -2.40 9.45
N SER A 47 3.25 -3.31 9.91
CA SER A 47 3.58 -4.29 10.95
C SER A 47 4.65 -5.31 10.52
N LEU A 48 4.81 -5.52 9.21
CA LEU A 48 5.80 -6.43 8.64
C LEU A 48 7.18 -5.77 8.46
N ALA A 49 7.28 -4.45 8.60
CA ALA A 49 8.55 -3.74 8.50
C ALA A 49 9.44 -4.09 9.69
N SER A 50 10.67 -4.52 9.43
CA SER A 50 11.64 -4.78 10.50
C SER A 50 12.14 -3.46 11.13
N PRO A 51 12.60 -3.49 12.39
CA PRO A 51 13.22 -2.31 13.01
C PRO A 51 14.38 -1.78 12.16
N GLY A 52 14.31 -0.50 11.79
CA GLY A 52 15.29 0.14 10.90
C GLY A 52 14.89 0.21 9.42
N ILE A 53 13.76 -0.40 9.04
CA ILE A 53 13.13 -0.18 7.74
C ILE A 53 12.19 1.02 7.84
N CYS A 54 12.44 2.06 7.06
CA CYS A 54 11.51 3.15 6.84
C CYS A 54 10.54 2.75 5.71
N MET A 55 9.26 2.61 6.04
CA MET A 55 8.22 2.31 5.05
C MET A 55 7.27 3.50 4.91
N GLU A 56 7.03 3.91 3.66
CA GLU A 56 6.08 4.96 3.31
C GLU A 56 5.05 4.42 2.32
N ILE A 57 3.77 4.72 2.58
CA ILE A 57 2.65 4.26 1.76
C ILE A 57 1.88 5.48 1.25
N TYR A 58 1.78 5.60 -0.07
CA TYR A 58 1.07 6.69 -0.74
C TYR A 58 -0.16 6.16 -1.48
N LEU A 59 -1.33 6.59 -1.01
CA LEU A 59 -2.62 6.30 -1.62
C LEU A 59 -3.10 7.53 -2.40
N ARG A 60 -3.10 7.43 -3.72
CA ARG A 60 -3.58 8.50 -4.57
C ARG A 60 -5.10 8.34 -4.71
N ARG A 61 -5.88 9.13 -3.97
CA ARG A 61 -7.34 9.18 -4.16
C ARG A 61 -7.64 10.05 -5.38
N ASP A 62 -8.33 9.49 -6.36
CA ASP A 62 -8.97 10.29 -7.39
C ASP A 62 -9.99 11.21 -6.71
N GLY A 63 -9.67 12.50 -6.67
CA GLY A 63 -10.64 13.52 -6.32
C GLY A 63 -11.66 13.58 -7.44
N ALA A 64 -12.69 12.73 -7.39
CA ALA A 64 -13.86 12.86 -8.22
C ALA A 64 -14.44 14.27 -7.94
N LYS A 65 -14.09 15.22 -8.81
CA LYS A 65 -14.72 16.53 -8.84
C LYS A 65 -16.16 16.26 -9.23
N ILE A 66 -17.05 16.24 -8.25
CA ILE A 66 -18.49 16.22 -8.46
C ILE A 66 -18.79 17.54 -9.18
N MET A 67 -18.80 17.52 -10.50
CA MET A 67 -19.43 18.57 -11.28
C MET A 67 -20.91 18.43 -11.00
N GLY A 68 -21.42 19.26 -10.09
CA GLY A 68 -22.85 19.36 -9.83
C GLY A 68 -23.58 19.72 -11.12
N ASP A 69 -24.70 19.05 -11.36
CA ASP A 69 -25.71 19.47 -12.32
C ASP A 69 -26.09 20.93 -12.06
N GLN A 70 -26.07 21.73 -13.12
CA GLN A 70 -26.84 22.98 -13.22
C GLN A 70 -27.45 23.09 -14.62
#